data_AF-A0A7C5BWN5-F1
#
_entry.id   AF-A0A7C5BWN5-F1
#
_cell.length_a   1.000
_cell.length_b   1.000
_cell.length_c   1.000
_cell.angle_alpha   90.00
_cell.angle_beta   90.00
_cell.angle_gamma   90.00
#
_symmetry.space_group_name_H-M   'P 1'
#
loop_
_entity.id
_entity.type
_entity.pdbx_description
1 polymer ?
#
loop_
_entity_poly.entity_id
_entity_poly.type
_entity_poly.pdbx_seq_one_letter_code
_entity_poly.pdbx_strand_id
1 'polypeptide(L)'
;MRVPVLALIGLAAACCGGAEPMNIPGDFPSFRVPGHEAEMQSVRELFWLHNDKNGPMATLWDQWMAAPSLWPALESTGFVENRRKAWYDTLSNRIVDKDGYVSTHQHPSIAHPLGWPFPFWNQAVGGMGWHFSFKNTIDANWRPHDLNTTDGWQLSGARDDGIDENGWNLTLTEPDAVITAPAHPVD
;
A
#
# COMPACT_ATOMS: atom_id res chain seq x y z
N MET A 1 -30.21 -27.63 -61.01
CA MET A 1 -30.53 -26.70 -59.91
C MET A 1 -29.49 -26.91 -58.81
N ARG A 2 -28.44 -26.07 -58.78
CA ARG A 2 -27.37 -26.08 -57.78
C ARG A 2 -27.12 -24.61 -57.42
N VAL A 3 -27.39 -24.26 -56.17
CA VAL A 3 -27.22 -22.90 -55.63
C VAL A 3 -25.72 -22.71 -55.33
N PRO A 4 -25.07 -21.63 -55.79
CA PRO A 4 -23.72 -21.33 -55.35
C PRO A 4 -23.75 -20.62 -54.00
N VAL A 5 -22.99 -21.16 -53.05
CA VAL A 5 -22.71 -20.53 -51.76
C VAL A 5 -21.81 -19.33 -52.02
N LEU A 6 -22.36 -18.12 -51.85
CA LEU A 6 -21.61 -16.87 -51.82
C LEU A 6 -20.74 -16.84 -50.56
N ALA A 7 -19.43 -16.90 -50.74
CA ALA A 7 -18.47 -16.61 -49.69
C ALA A 7 -18.49 -15.09 -49.42
N LEU A 8 -19.08 -14.68 -48.30
CA LEU A 8 -18.87 -13.35 -47.74
C LEU A 8 -17.44 -13.28 -47.21
N ILE A 9 -16.56 -12.60 -47.96
CA ILE A 9 -15.29 -12.11 -47.45
C ILE A 9 -15.62 -10.91 -46.57
N GLY A 10 -15.73 -11.14 -45.26
CA GLY A 10 -15.82 -10.09 -44.26
C GLY A 10 -14.50 -9.34 -44.19
N LEU A 11 -14.53 -8.07 -44.58
CA LEU A 11 -13.44 -7.12 -44.38
C LEU A 11 -13.31 -6.88 -42.86
N ALA A 12 -12.42 -7.63 -42.21
CA ALA A 12 -11.98 -7.30 -40.86
C ALA A 12 -11.11 -6.04 -40.94
N ALA A 13 -11.76 -4.88 -40.96
CA ALA A 13 -11.10 -3.62 -40.66
C ALA A 13 -10.55 -3.73 -39.24
N ALA A 14 -9.23 -3.84 -39.14
CA ALA A 14 -8.52 -3.82 -37.88
C ALA A 14 -8.92 -2.57 -37.11
N CYS A 15 -9.64 -2.75 -36.01
CA CYS A 15 -9.72 -1.76 -34.96
C CYS A 15 -8.32 -1.63 -34.34
N CYS A 16 -7.41 -0.93 -35.04
CA CYS A 16 -6.30 -0.28 -34.38
C CYS A 16 -6.94 0.81 -33.52
N GLY A 17 -7.32 0.45 -32.29
CA GLY A 17 -7.68 1.41 -31.26
C GLY A 17 -6.45 2.25 -30.99
N GLY A 18 -6.26 3.32 -31.75
CA GLY A 18 -5.36 4.38 -31.37
C GLY A 18 -5.90 4.94 -30.06
N ALA A 19 -5.14 4.77 -28.98
CA ALA A 19 -5.44 5.47 -27.75
C ALA A 19 -5.49 6.97 -28.07
N GLU A 20 -6.51 7.66 -27.56
CA GLU A 20 -6.58 9.12 -27.64
C GLU A 20 -5.24 9.70 -27.14
N PRO A 21 -4.62 10.63 -27.87
CA PRO A 21 -3.35 11.22 -27.44
C PRO A 21 -3.51 11.84 -26.06
N MET A 22 -2.68 11.43 -25.10
CA MET A 22 -2.72 12.06 -23.78
C MET A 22 -2.35 13.54 -23.89
N ASN A 23 -3.09 14.39 -23.17
CA ASN A 23 -2.81 15.83 -23.11
C ASN A 23 -1.60 16.08 -22.18
N ILE A 24 -0.39 15.80 -22.70
CA ILE A 24 0.87 15.97 -21.98
C ILE A 24 1.38 17.41 -22.18
N PRO A 25 1.67 18.18 -21.10
CA PRO A 25 2.22 19.52 -21.21
C PRO A 25 3.52 19.57 -22.03
N GLY A 26 3.72 20.65 -22.78
CA GLY A 26 4.89 20.82 -23.65
C GLY A 26 6.21 20.88 -22.88
N ASP A 27 6.19 21.39 -21.64
CA ASP A 27 7.31 21.46 -20.71
C ASP A 27 7.55 20.17 -19.91
N PHE A 28 6.70 19.15 -20.07
CA PHE A 28 6.96 17.82 -19.50
C PHE A 28 8.18 17.16 -20.17
N PRO A 29 9.03 16.40 -19.45
CA PRO A 29 10.21 15.77 -20.03
C PRO A 29 9.92 14.99 -21.30
N SER A 30 10.86 15.08 -22.24
CA SER A 30 10.83 14.31 -23.49
C SER A 30 12.07 13.44 -23.57
N PHE A 31 11.90 12.24 -24.11
CA PHE A 31 12.98 11.30 -24.33
C PHE A 31 13.34 11.33 -25.82
N ARG A 32 14.63 11.35 -26.16
CA ARG A 32 15.10 11.46 -27.54
C ARG A 32 16.18 10.45 -27.81
N VAL A 33 15.86 9.45 -28.62
CA VAL A 33 16.77 8.43 -29.10
C VAL A 33 16.56 8.31 -30.60
N PRO A 34 17.54 8.68 -31.45
CA PRO A 34 17.38 8.66 -32.90
C PRO A 34 16.97 7.27 -33.42
N GLY A 35 15.91 7.22 -34.23
CA GLY A 35 15.38 5.97 -34.80
C GLY A 35 14.43 5.20 -33.87
N HIS A 36 14.13 5.73 -32.68
CA HIS A 36 13.21 5.16 -31.69
C HIS A 36 12.16 6.17 -31.21
N GLU A 37 11.73 7.08 -32.09
CA GLU A 37 10.84 8.19 -31.74
C GLU A 37 9.49 7.70 -31.20
N ALA A 38 8.94 6.62 -31.77
CA ALA A 38 7.66 6.06 -31.35
C ALA A 38 7.76 5.46 -29.93
N GLU A 39 8.82 4.71 -29.64
CA GLU A 39 9.06 4.12 -28.33
C GLU A 39 9.31 5.19 -27.27
N MET A 40 10.06 6.24 -27.60
CA MET A 40 10.29 7.35 -26.69
C MET A 40 9.01 8.14 -26.39
N GLN A 41 8.09 8.21 -27.35
CA GLN A 41 6.75 8.75 -27.11
C GLN A 41 5.94 7.86 -26.15
N SER A 42 5.99 6.53 -26.30
CA SER A 42 5.35 5.60 -25.35
C SER A 42 5.93 5.69 -23.94
N VAL A 43 7.26 5.86 -23.80
CA VAL A 43 7.90 6.06 -22.49
C VAL A 43 7.43 7.37 -21.85
N ARG A 44 7.31 8.45 -22.63
CA ARG A 44 6.78 9.74 -22.16
C ARG A 44 5.34 9.63 -21.68
N GLU A 45 4.53 8.91 -22.45
CA GLU A 45 3.14 8.63 -22.10
C GLU A 45 3.02 7.84 -20.81
N LEU A 46 3.78 6.75 -20.67
CA LEU A 46 3.83 5.97 -19.44
C LEU A 46 4.27 6.82 -18.25
N PHE A 47 5.28 7.67 -18.43
CA PHE A 47 5.75 8.54 -17.36
C PHE A 47 4.68 9.55 -16.95
N TRP A 48 3.97 10.15 -17.90
CA TRP A 48 2.86 11.06 -17.63
C TRP A 48 1.73 10.38 -16.85
N LEU A 49 1.35 9.16 -17.26
CA LEU A 49 0.28 8.38 -16.65
C LEU A 49 0.51 8.12 -15.14
N HIS A 50 1.77 8.02 -14.72
CA HIS A 50 2.13 7.74 -13.32
C HIS A 50 2.60 8.97 -12.56
N ASN A 51 2.74 10.13 -13.21
CA ASN A 51 3.36 11.30 -12.60
C ASN A 51 2.53 11.89 -11.45
N ASP A 52 1.20 11.88 -11.57
CA ASP A 52 0.26 12.46 -10.60
C ASP A 52 0.22 11.71 -9.26
N LYS A 53 0.34 10.38 -9.31
CA LYS A 53 0.26 9.47 -8.16
C LYS A 53 1.59 9.31 -7.43
N ASN A 54 2.68 9.77 -8.03
CA ASN A 54 3.96 9.75 -7.35
C ASN A 54 3.88 10.71 -6.14
N GLY A 55 4.51 10.35 -5.02
CA GLY A 55 4.31 11.09 -3.76
C GLY A 55 5.35 10.75 -2.69
N PRO A 56 5.40 11.51 -1.58
CA PRO A 56 5.76 10.94 -0.29
C PRO A 56 4.83 9.76 0.03
N MET A 57 5.40 8.64 0.50
CA MET A 57 4.67 7.40 0.81
C MET A 57 4.99 6.96 2.25
N ALA A 58 4.99 5.66 2.55
CA ALA A 58 5.58 5.15 3.79
C ALA A 58 7.07 5.55 3.88
N THR A 59 7.55 5.80 5.09
CA THR A 59 8.90 6.32 5.38
C THR A 59 10.02 5.49 4.77
N LEU A 60 9.82 4.17 4.65
CA LEU A 60 10.81 3.27 4.04
C LEU A 60 11.12 3.63 2.57
N TRP A 61 10.20 4.31 1.89
CA TRP A 61 10.35 4.73 0.50
C TRP A 61 10.97 6.12 0.34
N ASP A 62 11.11 6.90 1.42
CA ASP A 62 11.50 8.31 1.34
C ASP A 62 12.83 8.50 0.60
N GLN A 63 13.82 7.65 0.89
CA GLN A 63 15.14 7.69 0.24
C GLN A 63 15.06 7.47 -1.29
N TRP A 64 14.15 6.60 -1.73
CA TRP A 64 14.06 6.15 -3.12
C TRP A 64 13.13 7.03 -3.94
N MET A 65 12.09 7.59 -3.31
CA MET A 65 11.03 8.31 -3.99
C MET A 65 11.26 9.82 -4.03
N ALA A 66 12.03 10.43 -3.12
CA ALA A 66 12.17 11.89 -3.10
C ALA A 66 12.68 12.47 -4.43
N ALA A 67 13.82 12.00 -4.92
CA ALA A 67 14.44 12.48 -6.15
C ALA A 67 13.63 12.22 -7.44
N PRO A 68 13.25 10.98 -7.79
CA PRO A 68 12.56 10.71 -9.07
C PRO A 68 11.21 11.41 -9.17
N SER A 69 10.62 11.71 -8.02
CA SER A 69 9.27 12.22 -7.93
C SER A 69 9.20 13.77 -7.98
N LEU A 70 10.38 14.41 -7.89
CA LEU A 70 10.62 15.83 -8.18
C LEU A 70 11.24 16.05 -9.57
N TRP A 71 11.74 14.99 -10.22
CA TRP A 71 12.44 15.06 -11.50
C TRP A 71 11.66 15.71 -12.66
N PRO A 72 10.34 15.46 -12.88
CA PRO A 72 9.66 16.02 -14.04
C PRO A 72 9.57 17.54 -14.07
N ALA A 73 9.83 18.22 -12.95
CA ALA A 73 10.11 19.64 -12.89
C ALA A 73 9.07 20.57 -13.60
N LEU A 74 7.81 20.15 -13.70
CA LEU A 74 6.73 20.91 -14.36
C LEU A 74 6.42 22.23 -13.65
N GLU A 75 6.88 23.34 -14.22
CA GLU A 75 6.64 24.69 -13.68
C GLU A 75 5.28 25.25 -14.11
N SER A 76 4.84 24.99 -15.34
CA SER A 76 3.63 25.58 -15.93
C SER A 76 2.34 25.28 -15.16
N THR A 77 2.34 24.20 -14.37
CA THR A 77 1.18 23.72 -13.59
C THR A 77 1.34 23.92 -12.09
N GLY A 78 2.45 24.52 -11.63
CA GLY A 78 2.79 24.61 -10.20
C GLY A 78 3.10 23.25 -9.55
N PHE A 79 3.23 22.18 -10.35
CA PHE A 79 3.43 20.82 -9.88
C PHE A 79 4.65 20.69 -8.96
N VAL A 80 5.78 21.31 -9.34
CA VAL A 80 7.03 21.24 -8.57
C VAL A 80 6.89 21.83 -7.18
N GLU A 81 6.29 23.02 -7.08
CA GLU A 81 6.14 23.69 -5.78
C GLU A 81 5.17 22.92 -4.87
N ASN A 82 4.06 22.45 -5.44
CA ASN A 82 3.12 21.58 -4.71
C ASN A 82 3.81 20.31 -4.22
N ARG A 83 4.68 19.70 -5.04
CA ARG A 83 5.42 18.49 -4.67
C ARG A 83 6.50 18.73 -3.63
N ARG A 84 7.27 19.82 -3.76
CA ARG A 84 8.27 20.23 -2.76
C ARG A 84 7.59 20.46 -1.42
N LYS A 85 6.45 21.15 -1.42
CA LYS A 85 5.65 21.35 -0.21
C LYS A 85 5.16 20.01 0.38
N ALA A 86 4.62 19.11 -0.43
CA ALA A 86 4.17 17.80 0.05
C ALA A 86 5.31 16.98 0.69
N TRP A 87 6.50 16.98 0.09
CA TRP A 87 7.69 16.35 0.67
C TRP A 87 8.15 17.03 1.96
N TYR A 88 8.21 18.36 1.96
CA TYR A 88 8.56 19.13 3.16
C TYR A 88 7.61 18.82 4.32
N ASP A 89 6.30 18.93 4.07
CA ASP A 89 5.27 18.65 5.07
C ASP A 89 5.36 17.20 5.56
N THR A 90 5.58 16.22 4.67
CA THR A 90 5.68 14.81 5.06
C THR A 90 6.92 14.53 5.90
N LEU A 91 8.10 14.96 5.43
CA LEU A 91 9.37 14.68 6.09
C LEU A 91 9.47 15.39 7.44
N SER A 92 8.96 16.61 7.56
CA SER A 92 8.94 17.37 8.82
C SER A 92 7.96 16.83 9.86
N ASN A 93 6.94 16.09 9.44
CA ASN A 93 5.95 15.46 10.32
C ASN A 93 6.21 13.97 10.58
N ARG A 94 7.35 13.41 10.13
CA ARG A 94 7.71 12.03 10.49
C ARG A 94 7.86 11.93 12.01
N ILE A 95 7.14 10.98 12.60
CA ILE A 95 7.30 10.65 14.02
C ILE A 95 8.68 10.01 14.24
N VAL A 96 9.47 10.63 15.12
CA VAL A 96 10.69 10.06 15.69
C VAL A 96 10.45 9.89 17.18
N ASP A 97 10.60 8.67 17.68
CA ASP A 97 10.39 8.39 19.10
C ASP A 97 11.59 8.83 19.97
N LYS A 98 11.43 8.67 21.29
CA LYS A 98 12.46 9.05 22.29
C LYS A 98 13.77 8.25 22.17
N ASP A 99 13.73 7.09 21.52
CA ASP A 99 14.88 6.19 21.33
C ASP A 99 15.52 6.38 19.94
N GLY A 100 14.95 7.28 19.13
CA GLY A 100 15.47 7.64 17.80
C GLY A 100 14.87 6.80 16.65
N TYR A 101 13.86 5.97 16.90
CA TYR A 101 13.20 5.21 15.83
C TYR A 101 12.26 6.10 15.04
N VAL A 102 12.34 6.00 13.71
CA VAL A 102 11.44 6.70 12.80
C VAL A 102 10.28 5.77 12.47
N SER A 103 9.06 6.23 12.75
CA SER A 103 7.83 5.52 12.37
C SER A 103 7.79 5.28 10.87
N THR A 104 7.36 4.09 10.45
CA THR A 104 7.26 3.75 9.02
C THR A 104 6.08 4.45 8.35
N HIS A 105 5.08 4.90 9.12
CA HIS A 105 3.81 5.43 8.63
C HIS A 105 3.17 4.51 7.58
N GLN A 106 3.42 3.20 7.68
CA GLN A 106 2.71 2.22 6.89
C GLN A 106 1.28 2.13 7.43
N HIS A 107 0.31 1.91 6.53
CA HIS A 107 -1.05 1.64 6.98
C HIS A 107 -1.04 0.46 7.97
N PRO A 108 -1.90 0.47 9.00
CA PRO A 108 -2.13 -0.70 9.82
C PRO A 108 -2.66 -1.81 8.91
N SER A 109 -1.77 -2.68 8.47
CA SER A 109 -2.12 -3.98 7.93
C SER A 109 -1.09 -4.94 8.46
N ILE A 110 -0.33 -5.63 7.62
CA ILE A 110 0.62 -6.68 7.92
C ILE A 110 1.64 -6.41 9.05
N ALA A 111 1.80 -5.16 9.51
CA ALA A 111 2.70 -4.79 10.59
C ALA A 111 2.19 -3.56 11.38
N HIS A 112 2.79 -3.34 12.54
CA HIS A 112 2.53 -2.19 13.38
C HIS A 112 3.00 -0.87 12.69
N PRO A 113 2.19 0.21 12.68
CA PRO A 113 2.50 1.45 11.95
C PRO A 113 3.77 2.21 12.39
N LEU A 114 4.26 1.97 13.61
CA LEU A 114 5.40 2.69 14.19
C LEU A 114 6.77 1.98 14.03
N GLY A 115 6.85 0.80 13.42
CA GLY A 115 8.06 -0.03 13.53
C GLY A 115 8.56 -0.69 12.25
N TRP A 116 9.88 -0.89 12.19
CA TRP A 116 10.62 -1.77 11.27
C TRP A 116 11.80 -2.41 12.04
N PRO A 117 12.16 -3.69 11.82
CA PRO A 117 11.41 -4.75 11.17
C PRO A 117 10.41 -5.40 12.14
N PHE A 118 9.20 -5.75 11.69
CA PHE A 118 8.28 -6.58 12.47
C PHE A 118 7.70 -7.72 11.62
N PRO A 119 7.46 -8.90 12.21
CA PRO A 119 6.99 -10.08 11.50
C PRO A 119 5.61 -9.80 10.92
N PHE A 120 5.40 -10.16 9.66
CA PHE A 120 4.04 -10.22 9.15
C PHE A 120 3.29 -11.28 9.93
N TRP A 121 2.10 -10.95 10.42
CA TRP A 121 1.27 -11.91 11.13
C TRP A 121 0.98 -13.17 10.31
N ASN A 122 1.12 -13.14 8.98
CA ASN A 122 0.91 -14.27 8.06
C ASN A 122 2.21 -14.86 7.48
N GLN A 123 3.41 -14.41 7.92
CA GLN A 123 4.68 -14.90 7.34
C GLN A 123 5.05 -16.32 7.78
N ALA A 124 4.65 -16.73 8.99
CA ALA A 124 4.79 -18.10 9.46
C ALA A 124 3.56 -18.93 9.04
N VAL A 125 3.74 -20.25 8.88
CA VAL A 125 2.61 -21.16 8.67
C VAL A 125 1.68 -21.08 9.88
N GLY A 126 0.44 -20.62 9.67
CA GLY A 126 -0.55 -20.41 10.74
C GLY A 126 -0.46 -19.06 11.45
N GLY A 127 0.50 -18.21 11.07
CA GLY A 127 0.77 -16.93 11.71
C GLY A 127 1.45 -17.06 13.08
N MET A 128 1.86 -15.93 13.65
CA MET A 128 2.52 -15.89 14.96
C MET A 128 1.92 -14.78 15.82
N GLY A 129 1.62 -15.11 17.08
CA GLY A 129 1.05 -14.20 18.07
C GLY A 129 -0.48 -14.20 18.12
N TRP A 130 -1.04 -13.27 18.92
CA TRP A 130 -2.48 -13.15 19.13
C TRP A 130 -2.98 -11.75 18.80
N HIS A 131 -4.14 -11.68 18.16
CA HIS A 131 -4.69 -10.45 17.62
C HIS A 131 -6.20 -10.36 17.84
N PHE A 132 -6.62 -9.42 18.69
CA PHE A 132 -8.01 -9.34 19.15
C PHE A 132 -8.83 -8.22 18.48
N SER A 133 -8.22 -7.37 17.64
CA SER A 133 -8.94 -6.30 16.96
C SER A 133 -8.29 -5.89 15.64
N PHE A 134 -9.08 -5.91 14.57
CA PHE A 134 -8.71 -5.37 13.27
C PHE A 134 -9.11 -3.89 13.08
N LYS A 135 -9.37 -3.15 14.15
CA LYS A 135 -9.77 -1.73 14.02
C LYS A 135 -8.72 -0.96 13.26
N ASN A 136 -9.17 -0.19 12.28
CA ASN A 136 -8.35 0.56 11.33
C ASN A 136 -7.50 -0.29 10.38
N THR A 137 -7.54 -1.62 10.45
CA THR A 137 -6.77 -2.48 9.54
C THR A 137 -7.30 -2.37 8.11
N ILE A 138 -6.43 -2.09 7.15
CA ILE A 138 -6.86 -1.92 5.76
C ILE A 138 -7.17 -3.27 5.11
N ASP A 139 -8.35 -3.38 4.49
CA ASP A 139 -8.79 -4.49 3.62
C ASP A 139 -8.71 -5.91 4.25
N ALA A 140 -9.78 -6.70 4.06
CA ALA A 140 -9.87 -8.05 4.59
C ALA A 140 -8.75 -8.98 4.08
N ASN A 141 -8.16 -8.69 2.91
CA ASN A 141 -7.06 -9.48 2.33
C ASN A 141 -5.73 -9.34 3.08
N TRP A 142 -5.55 -8.29 3.86
CA TRP A 142 -4.27 -8.03 4.53
C TRP A 142 -4.21 -8.52 5.97
N ARG A 143 -5.34 -8.94 6.53
CA ARG A 143 -5.45 -9.49 7.88
C ARG A 143 -5.48 -11.02 7.87
N PRO A 144 -5.16 -11.69 8.99
CA PRO A 144 -5.54 -13.08 9.19
C PRO A 144 -7.06 -13.23 8.97
N HIS A 145 -7.47 -14.38 8.45
CA HIS A 145 -8.89 -14.63 8.15
C HIS A 145 -9.77 -14.52 9.39
N ASP A 146 -9.22 -14.94 10.54
CA ASP A 146 -9.94 -15.01 11.81
C ASP A 146 -9.33 -14.05 12.83
N LEU A 147 -10.19 -13.32 13.57
CA LEU A 147 -9.79 -12.69 14.83
C LEU A 147 -9.36 -13.79 15.80
N ASN A 148 -8.35 -13.52 16.63
CA ASN A 148 -7.95 -14.48 17.63
C ASN A 148 -9.05 -14.60 18.70
N THR A 149 -9.35 -15.84 19.08
CA THR A 149 -10.35 -16.20 20.08
C THR A 149 -9.76 -16.06 21.49
N THR A 150 -10.61 -15.94 22.51
CA THR A 150 -10.18 -16.06 23.91
C THR A 150 -9.95 -17.52 24.31
N ASP A 151 -10.25 -18.48 23.44
CA ASP A 151 -10.07 -19.91 23.71
C ASP A 151 -8.62 -20.25 24.06
N GLY A 152 -8.45 -21.06 25.11
CA GLY A 152 -7.15 -21.51 25.60
C GLY A 152 -6.38 -20.50 26.44
N TRP A 153 -6.83 -19.24 26.51
CA TRP A 153 -6.29 -18.28 27.46
C TRP A 153 -6.79 -18.55 28.88
N GLN A 154 -5.94 -18.29 29.87
CA GLN A 154 -6.28 -18.45 31.27
C GLN A 154 -6.19 -17.10 31.98
N LEU A 155 -7.24 -16.79 32.74
CA LEU A 155 -7.34 -15.57 33.55
C LEU A 155 -7.34 -15.93 35.03
N SER A 156 -6.53 -15.22 35.80
CA SER A 156 -6.53 -15.24 37.26
C SER A 156 -6.68 -13.80 37.76
N GLY A 157 -7.64 -13.54 38.65
CA GLY A 157 -7.91 -12.17 39.13
C GLY A 157 -8.50 -11.23 38.07
N ALA A 158 -9.01 -11.77 36.97
CA ALA A 158 -9.70 -11.02 35.91
C ALA A 158 -10.90 -11.79 35.36
N ARG A 159 -11.84 -11.06 34.78
CA ARG A 159 -13.05 -11.58 34.11
C ARG A 159 -13.00 -11.22 32.64
N ASP A 160 -13.32 -12.21 31.79
CA ASP A 160 -13.51 -12.03 30.36
C ASP A 160 -14.83 -11.28 30.10
N ASP A 161 -14.75 -10.11 29.45
CA ASP A 161 -15.89 -9.30 29.00
C ASP A 161 -16.16 -9.42 27.49
N GLY A 162 -15.48 -10.34 26.82
CA GLY A 162 -15.60 -10.60 25.41
C GLY A 162 -14.73 -9.68 24.54
N ILE A 163 -14.79 -9.93 23.24
CA ILE A 163 -14.07 -9.18 22.22
C ILE A 163 -15.04 -8.21 21.53
N ASP A 164 -14.64 -6.95 21.40
CA ASP A 164 -15.34 -5.95 20.59
C ASP A 164 -14.44 -5.43 19.45
N GLU A 165 -14.85 -4.36 18.79
CA GLU A 165 -14.02 -3.76 17.75
C GLU A 165 -12.68 -3.23 18.27
N ASN A 166 -12.52 -2.96 19.56
CA ASN A 166 -11.29 -2.39 20.13
C ASN A 166 -10.33 -3.46 20.65
N GLY A 167 -10.82 -4.66 20.92
CA GLY A 167 -9.99 -5.80 21.32
C GLY A 167 -10.66 -6.68 22.33
N TRP A 168 -9.84 -7.44 23.06
CA TRP A 168 -10.29 -8.25 24.17
C TRP A 168 -10.47 -7.40 25.42
N ASN A 169 -11.70 -7.33 25.93
CA ASN A 169 -12.05 -6.57 27.12
C ASN A 169 -11.93 -7.45 28.37
N LEU A 170 -11.21 -6.93 29.37
CA LEU A 170 -10.96 -7.62 30.64
C LEU A 170 -11.31 -6.69 31.81
N THR A 171 -12.15 -7.16 32.73
CA THR A 171 -12.34 -6.51 34.03
C THR A 171 -11.39 -7.12 35.04
N LEU A 172 -10.52 -6.31 35.65
CA LEU A 172 -9.71 -6.76 36.78
C LEU A 172 -10.58 -6.89 38.03
N THR A 173 -10.56 -8.06 38.67
CA THR A 173 -11.38 -8.34 39.85
C THR A 173 -10.54 -8.39 41.13
N GLU A 174 -9.23 -8.59 41.02
CA GLU A 174 -8.29 -8.67 42.14
C GLU A 174 -6.97 -7.95 41.80
N PRO A 175 -6.18 -7.52 42.81
CA PRO A 175 -4.78 -7.13 42.60
C PRO A 175 -3.97 -8.28 41.98
N ASP A 176 -2.89 -7.95 41.27
CA ASP A 176 -1.97 -8.91 40.67
C ASP A 176 -2.62 -9.91 39.69
N ALA A 177 -3.64 -9.44 38.95
CA ALA A 177 -4.29 -10.22 37.91
C ALA A 177 -3.28 -10.71 36.84
N VAL A 178 -3.44 -11.96 36.41
CA VAL A 178 -2.57 -12.62 35.45
C VAL A 178 -3.38 -13.10 34.26
N ILE A 179 -2.84 -12.85 33.06
CA ILE A 179 -3.29 -13.41 31.81
C ILE A 179 -2.20 -14.35 31.28
N THR A 180 -2.58 -15.59 30.99
CA THR A 180 -1.65 -16.62 30.49
C THR A 180 -2.07 -17.04 29.09
N ALA A 181 -1.16 -16.85 28.13
CA ALA A 181 -1.38 -17.23 26.74
C ALA A 181 -1.39 -18.76 26.58
N PRO A 182 -2.19 -19.31 25.64
CA PRO A 182 -2.07 -20.72 25.27
C PRO A 182 -0.67 -21.01 24.73
N ALA A 183 -0.22 -22.26 24.84
CA ALA A 183 1.06 -22.66 24.27
C ALA A 183 1.05 -22.48 22.75
N HIS A 184 2.01 -21.71 22.23
CA HIS A 184 2.26 -21.61 20.80
C HIS A 184 3.58 -22.32 20.49
N PRO A 185 3.59 -23.34 19.62
CA PRO A 185 4.84 -23.95 19.18
C PRO A 185 5.66 -22.90 18.43
N VAL A 186 6.94 -22.81 18.75
CA VAL A 186 7.94 -22.06 17.99
C VAL A 186 8.74 -23.10 17.22
N ASP A 187 8.77 -23.00 15.90
CA ASP A 187 9.53 -23.87 15.00
C ASP A 187 11.01 -23.46 14.90
#